data_AF-A0A536J8L4-F1
#
_entry.id   AF-A0A536J8L4-F1
#
_cell.length_a   1.000
_cell.length_b   1.000
_cell.length_c   1.000
_cell.angle_alpha   90.00
_cell.angle_beta   90.00
_cell.angle_gamma   90.00
#
_symmetry.space_group_name_H-M   'P 1'
#
loop_
_entity.id
_entity.type
_entity.pdbx_description
1 polymer ?
#
loop_
_entity_poly.entity_id
_entity_poly.type
_entity_poly.pdbx_seq_one_letter_code
_entity_poly.pdbx_strand_id
1 'polypeptide(L)'
;MTIALFAVLLLAGMTAVIAPLARRPSAWPADPPDRRDDVARAASSLRDLEFARAAGTIAPADYARLRGALERDAFAQRVPEQRGPAPVRTIVAASLIAAIVVGVAVFYLPPSAGDRAPGETVTGTVPQTDALAALEARASANPGDIPTQLGLADAYVQAGRPQDAIPRYRAVLANDPNNVAALDGLALILVASGSNDGAIVAADRVLAQRPKDPDALFVKGLALYRKQDWKGAVEVWTVYLDVGQYHFGSDMVRGLYADAKTKAGR
;
A
#
# COMPACT_ATOMS: atom_id res chain seq x y z
N MET A 1 42.24 18.70 -23.59
CA MET A 1 42.42 19.84 -22.66
C MET A 1 41.10 20.47 -22.19
N THR A 2 39.95 20.07 -22.73
CA THR A 2 38.61 20.62 -22.37
C THR A 2 37.94 19.90 -21.19
N ILE A 3 38.14 18.58 -21.05
CA ILE A 3 37.53 17.76 -19.99
C ILE A 3 38.11 18.09 -18.60
N ALA A 4 39.43 18.29 -18.52
CA ALA A 4 40.11 18.64 -17.27
C ALA A 4 39.69 20.02 -16.74
N LEU A 5 39.48 20.99 -17.63
CA LEU A 5 38.99 22.31 -17.27
C LEU A 5 37.55 22.25 -16.72
N PHE A 6 36.72 21.38 -17.32
CA PHE A 6 35.34 21.17 -16.89
C PHE A 6 35.25 20.50 -15.51
N ALA A 7 36.12 19.51 -15.24
CA ALA A 7 36.20 18.84 -13.95
C ALA A 7 36.64 19.79 -12.82
N VAL A 8 37.61 20.68 -13.10
CA VAL A 8 38.08 21.69 -12.13
C VAL A 8 36.99 22.72 -11.83
N LEU A 9 36.25 23.17 -12.85
CA LEU A 9 35.13 24.11 -12.67
C LEU A 9 33.96 23.48 -11.90
N LEU A 10 33.68 22.19 -12.12
CA LEU A 10 32.67 21.44 -11.35
C LEU A 10 33.05 21.30 -9.87
N LEU A 11 34.31 20.97 -9.58
CA LEU A 11 34.83 20.85 -8.21
C LEU A 11 34.84 22.20 -7.47
N ALA A 12 35.19 23.29 -8.16
CA ALA A 12 35.14 24.65 -7.63
C ALA A 12 33.68 25.10 -7.37
N GLY A 13 32.75 24.74 -8.26
CA GLY A 13 31.32 24.99 -8.07
C GLY A 13 30.74 24.24 -6.87
N MET A 14 31.09 22.96 -6.70
CA MET A 14 30.64 22.14 -5.57
C MET A 14 31.12 22.67 -4.23
N THR A 15 32.38 23.10 -4.15
CA THR A 15 32.95 23.64 -2.90
C THR A 15 32.32 24.97 -2.50
N ALA A 16 31.99 25.84 -3.46
CA ALA A 16 31.26 27.09 -3.19
C ALA A 16 29.81 26.85 -2.69
N VAL A 17 29.17 25.75 -3.10
CA VAL A 17 27.80 25.38 -2.67
C VAL A 17 27.78 24.63 -1.34
N ILE A 18 28.79 23.80 -1.06
CA ILE A 18 28.85 22.99 0.17
C ILE A 18 29.38 23.80 1.38
N ALA A 19 30.28 24.76 1.16
CA ALA A 19 30.86 25.58 2.22
C ALA A 19 29.84 26.31 3.13
N PRO A 20 28.72 26.88 2.62
CA PRO A 20 27.69 27.45 3.49
C PRO A 20 26.79 26.39 4.17
N LEU A 21 26.75 25.14 3.69
CA LEU A 21 25.99 24.04 4.30
C LEU A 21 26.73 23.37 5.46
N ALA A 22 28.06 23.40 5.44
CA ALA A 22 28.92 22.84 6.51
C ALA A 22 29.00 23.74 7.76
N ARG A 23 28.49 24.97 7.69
CA ARG A 23 28.31 25.83 8.88
C ARG A 23 27.11 25.33 9.66
N ARG A 24 27.37 24.44 10.63
CA ARG A 24 26.40 23.82 11.54
C ARG A 24 25.25 24.78 11.92
N PRO A 25 24.01 24.54 11.45
CA PRO A 25 22.84 25.04 12.14
C PRO A 25 22.61 24.17 13.38
N SER A 26 22.29 24.86 14.47
CA SER A 26 21.78 24.40 15.76
C SER A 26 21.07 23.05 15.75
N ALA A 27 21.30 22.28 16.83
CA ALA A 27 20.57 21.06 17.19
C ALA A 27 19.14 21.04 16.63
N TRP A 28 18.84 20.02 15.83
CA TRP A 28 17.50 19.75 15.32
C TRP A 28 16.50 19.82 16.49
N PRO A 29 15.39 20.57 16.39
CA PRO A 29 14.37 20.52 17.41
C PRO A 29 13.91 19.07 17.51
N ALA A 30 13.87 18.51 18.72
CA ALA A 30 13.30 17.19 18.94
C ALA A 30 11.95 17.10 18.21
N ASP A 31 11.65 15.95 17.59
CA ASP A 31 10.36 15.76 16.93
C ASP A 31 9.26 16.22 17.89
N PRO A 32 8.30 17.05 17.42
CA PRO A 32 7.21 17.48 18.26
C PRO A 32 6.55 16.22 18.83
N PRO A 33 6.29 16.16 20.14
CA PRO A 33 5.75 14.97 20.78
C PRO A 33 4.53 14.47 20.01
N ASP A 34 4.41 13.15 19.82
CA ASP A 34 3.31 12.58 19.05
C ASP A 34 1.98 13.02 19.67
N ARG A 35 1.27 13.87 18.93
CA ARG A 35 0.00 14.48 19.35
C ARG A 35 -1.08 13.43 19.64
N ARG A 36 -0.94 12.20 19.14
CA ARG A 36 -1.83 11.07 19.47
C ARG A 36 -1.60 10.58 20.91
N ASP A 37 -0.35 10.60 21.36
CA ASP A 37 0.04 10.16 22.71
C ASP A 37 -0.38 11.18 23.77
N ASP A 38 -0.41 12.48 23.44
CA ASP A 38 -0.88 13.54 24.35
C ASP A 38 -2.38 13.41 24.65
N VAL A 39 -3.20 13.16 23.62
CA VAL A 39 -4.66 12.98 23.77
C VAL A 39 -4.97 11.69 24.53
N ALA A 40 -4.23 10.62 24.25
CA ALA A 40 -4.37 9.35 24.97
C ALA A 40 -4.05 9.49 26.47
N ARG A 41 -2.97 10.22 26.81
CA ARG A 41 -2.60 10.54 28.19
C ARG A 41 -3.63 11.43 28.90
N ALA A 42 -4.21 12.39 28.20
CA ALA A 42 -5.28 13.22 28.77
C ALA A 42 -6.55 12.39 29.06
N ALA A 43 -6.92 11.50 28.15
CA ALA A 43 -8.07 10.61 28.30
C ALA A 43 -7.90 9.62 29.47
N SER A 44 -6.69 9.08 29.67
CA SER A 44 -6.41 8.22 30.83
C SER A 44 -6.49 9.01 32.14
N SER A 45 -5.91 10.22 32.17
CA SER A 45 -5.93 11.08 33.37
C SER A 45 -7.35 11.49 33.78
N LEU A 46 -8.25 11.74 32.81
CA LEU A 46 -9.66 12.02 33.08
C LEU A 46 -10.39 10.82 33.67
N ARG A 47 -10.09 9.62 33.17
CA ARG A 47 -10.67 8.37 33.69
C ARG A 47 -10.25 8.11 35.13
N ASP A 48 -8.97 8.32 35.45
CA ASP A 48 -8.47 8.17 36.81
C ASP A 48 -9.11 9.17 37.78
N LEU A 49 -9.34 10.41 37.31
CA LEU A 49 -10.04 11.44 38.09
C LEU A 49 -11.50 11.07 38.35
N GLU A 50 -12.19 10.47 37.38
CA GLU A 50 -13.56 9.97 37.55
C GLU A 50 -13.62 8.82 38.55
N PHE A 51 -12.65 7.90 38.52
CA PHE A 51 -12.53 6.85 39.53
C PHE A 51 -12.31 7.41 40.93
N ALA A 52 -11.41 8.39 41.09
CA ALA A 52 -11.15 9.03 42.38
C ALA A 52 -12.40 9.76 42.92
N ARG A 53 -13.18 10.41 42.05
CA ARG A 53 -14.48 10.99 42.44
C ARG A 53 -15.48 9.90 42.86
N ALA A 54 -15.59 8.81 42.10
CA ALA A 54 -16.50 7.72 42.40
C ALA A 54 -16.14 6.99 43.71
N ALA A 55 -14.84 6.92 44.04
CA ALA A 55 -14.32 6.41 45.30
C ALA A 55 -14.48 7.39 46.48
N GLY A 56 -14.97 8.62 46.24
CA GLY A 56 -15.15 9.64 47.26
C GLY A 56 -13.85 10.26 47.79
N THR A 57 -12.72 10.06 47.11
CA THR A 57 -11.40 10.54 47.56
C THR A 57 -11.15 12.01 47.24
N ILE A 58 -11.95 12.60 46.35
CA ILE A 58 -11.87 14.01 45.95
C ILE A 58 -13.25 14.66 46.02
N ALA A 59 -13.28 15.90 46.52
CA ALA A 59 -14.50 16.68 46.63
C ALA A 59 -15.03 17.09 45.23
N PRO A 60 -16.36 17.23 45.05
CA PRO A 60 -16.95 17.59 43.75
C PRO A 60 -16.43 18.91 43.17
N ALA A 61 -16.11 19.89 44.02
CA ALA A 61 -15.55 21.18 43.60
C ALA A 61 -14.12 21.05 43.05
N ASP A 62 -13.30 20.20 43.69
CA ASP A 62 -11.93 19.94 43.25
C ASP A 62 -11.89 19.11 41.97
N TYR A 63 -12.82 18.14 41.82
CA TYR A 63 -13.01 17.40 40.58
C TYR A 63 -13.33 18.33 39.40
N ALA A 64 -14.28 19.26 39.56
CA ALA A 64 -14.65 20.18 38.49
C ALA A 64 -13.49 21.09 38.08
N ARG A 65 -12.68 21.55 39.05
CA ARG A 65 -11.49 22.37 38.80
C ARG A 65 -10.41 21.58 38.05
N LEU A 66 -10.10 20.37 38.49
CA LEU A 66 -9.05 19.51 37.91
C LEU A 66 -9.40 19.06 36.49
N ARG A 67 -10.65 18.67 36.28
CA ARG A 67 -11.17 18.32 34.94
C ARG A 67 -11.05 19.49 33.97
N GLY A 68 -11.48 20.69 34.38
CA GLY A 68 -11.39 21.88 33.55
C GLY A 68 -9.95 22.33 33.26
N ALA A 69 -8.98 22.00 34.13
CA ALA A 69 -7.56 22.21 33.84
C ALA A 69 -7.04 21.22 32.78
N LEU A 70 -7.34 19.93 32.93
CA LEU A 70 -6.93 18.88 32.00
C LEU A 70 -7.53 19.05 30.60
N GLU A 71 -8.82 19.41 30.52
CA GLU A 71 -9.47 19.69 29.23
C GLU A 71 -8.85 20.93 28.57
N ARG A 72 -8.56 21.99 29.33
CA ARG A 72 -7.89 23.17 28.78
C ARG A 72 -6.51 22.85 28.22
N ASP A 73 -5.68 22.09 28.94
CA ASP A 73 -4.34 21.75 28.47
C ASP A 73 -4.36 20.82 27.24
N ALA A 74 -5.28 19.86 27.20
CA ALA A 74 -5.47 18.96 26.06
C ALA A 74 -5.98 19.68 24.79
N PHE A 75 -6.74 20.77 24.96
CA PHE A 75 -7.36 21.50 23.83
C PHE A 75 -6.72 22.87 23.51
N ALA A 76 -5.86 23.42 24.38
CA ALA A 76 -5.18 24.70 24.17
C ALA A 76 -4.16 24.69 23.02
N GLN A 77 -3.68 23.51 22.60
CA GLN A 77 -2.73 23.40 21.48
C GLN A 77 -3.39 23.39 20.09
N ARG A 78 -4.70 23.66 19.98
CA ARG A 78 -5.41 23.83 18.70
C ARG A 78 -5.19 25.19 18.04
N VAL A 79 -4.07 25.88 18.30
CA VAL A 79 -3.66 26.99 17.44
C VAL A 79 -3.01 26.34 16.21
N PRO A 80 -3.59 26.45 15.00
CA PRO A 80 -2.92 25.93 13.82
C PRO A 80 -1.59 26.65 13.68
N GLU A 81 -0.50 25.90 13.77
CA GLU A 81 0.84 26.39 13.49
C GLU A 81 0.81 26.94 12.05
N GLN A 82 0.75 28.26 11.90
CA GLN A 82 0.92 28.89 10.59
C GLN A 82 2.36 28.61 10.16
N ARG A 83 2.57 27.53 9.40
CA ARG A 83 3.79 27.34 8.62
C ARG A 83 3.91 28.52 7.69
N GLY A 84 4.75 29.50 8.07
CA GLY A 84 5.16 30.56 7.17
C GLY A 84 5.77 29.93 5.91
N PRO A 85 5.50 30.48 4.72
CA PRO A 85 6.07 29.93 3.49
C PRO A 85 7.60 29.94 3.61
N ALA A 86 8.22 28.78 3.34
CA ALA A 86 9.68 28.68 3.31
C ALA A 86 10.23 29.76 2.34
N PRO A 87 11.32 30.46 2.68
CA PRO A 87 11.84 31.52 1.83
C PRO A 87 12.20 30.92 0.48
N VAL A 88 11.57 31.40 -0.59
CA VAL A 88 11.63 30.88 -1.98
C VAL A 88 13.06 30.55 -2.44
N ARG A 89 14.06 31.26 -1.91
CA ARG A 89 15.49 31.03 -2.13
C ARG A 89 15.98 29.63 -1.73
N THR A 90 15.41 29.03 -0.69
CA THR A 90 15.78 27.67 -0.22
C THR A 90 15.18 26.58 -1.10
N ILE A 91 13.96 26.78 -1.61
CA ILE A 91 13.30 25.85 -2.53
C ILE A 91 14.02 25.85 -3.88
N VAL A 92 14.41 27.03 -4.39
CA VAL A 92 15.13 27.15 -5.67
C VAL A 92 16.53 26.54 -5.58
N ALA A 93 17.25 26.75 -4.48
CA ALA A 93 18.59 26.17 -4.29
C ALA A 93 18.55 24.64 -4.14
N ALA A 94 17.59 24.10 -3.38
CA ALA A 94 17.40 22.65 -3.26
C ALA A 94 16.99 22.01 -4.59
N SER A 95 16.15 22.69 -5.38
CA SER A 95 15.70 22.21 -6.69
C SER A 95 16.84 22.16 -7.71
N LEU A 96 17.75 23.15 -7.69
CA LEU A 96 18.92 23.16 -8.57
C LEU A 96 19.93 22.06 -8.23
N ILE A 97 20.17 21.80 -6.94
CA ILE A 97 21.06 20.72 -6.50
C ILE A 97 20.45 19.35 -6.84
N ALA A 98 19.15 19.16 -6.63
CA ALA A 98 18.45 17.95 -7.04
C ALA A 98 18.51 17.72 -8.56
N ALA A 99 18.31 18.77 -9.36
CA ALA A 99 18.38 18.67 -10.82
C ALA A 99 19.79 18.31 -11.32
N ILE A 100 20.84 18.85 -10.69
CA ILE A 100 22.24 18.52 -11.04
C ILE A 100 22.58 17.09 -10.63
N VAL A 101 22.15 16.64 -9.44
CA VAL A 101 22.37 15.27 -8.97
C VAL A 101 21.63 14.26 -9.85
N VAL A 102 20.38 14.55 -10.21
CA VAL A 102 19.59 13.73 -11.14
C VAL A 102 20.20 13.72 -12.54
N GLY A 103 20.62 14.88 -13.06
CA GLY A 103 21.27 14.97 -14.37
C GLY A 103 22.60 14.22 -14.45
N VAL A 104 23.40 14.25 -13.39
CA VAL A 104 24.67 13.50 -13.30
C VAL A 104 24.42 12.00 -13.10
N ALA A 105 23.42 11.62 -12.30
CA ALA A 105 23.03 10.22 -12.12
C ALA A 105 22.52 9.59 -13.42
N VAL A 106 21.72 10.32 -14.21
CA VAL A 106 21.23 9.90 -15.52
C VAL A 106 22.35 9.75 -16.55
N PHE A 107 23.43 10.53 -16.44
CA PHE A 107 24.52 10.52 -17.42
C PHE A 107 25.66 9.52 -17.10
N TYR A 108 25.87 9.16 -15.82
CA TYR A 108 26.99 8.30 -15.40
C TYR A 108 26.61 6.94 -14.80
N LEU A 109 25.34 6.69 -14.42
CA LEU A 109 24.91 5.34 -14.09
C LEU A 109 24.53 4.59 -15.37
N PRO A 110 25.05 3.37 -15.61
CA PRO A 110 24.51 2.52 -16.67
C PRO A 110 23.02 2.27 -16.36
N PRO A 111 22.13 2.28 -17.37
CA PRO A 111 20.70 2.09 -17.16
C PRO A 111 20.47 0.70 -16.57
N SER A 112 20.43 0.64 -15.25
CA SER A 112 20.17 -0.55 -14.46
C SER A 112 18.73 -0.42 -14.00
N ALA A 113 17.87 -1.15 -14.70
CA ALA A 113 16.55 -1.62 -14.29
C ALA A 113 15.87 -0.80 -13.17
N GLY A 114 14.98 0.15 -13.53
CA GLY A 114 14.22 0.85 -12.48
C GLY A 114 13.08 1.76 -12.93
N ASP A 115 13.24 2.57 -13.97
CA ASP A 115 12.29 3.64 -14.24
C ASP A 115 11.34 3.34 -15.41
N ARG A 116 10.05 3.15 -15.11
CA ARG A 116 8.95 3.26 -16.08
C ARG A 116 8.03 4.40 -15.65
N ALA A 117 7.83 5.38 -16.51
CA ALA A 117 6.84 6.44 -16.33
C ALA A 117 5.41 5.88 -16.56
N PRO A 118 4.37 6.40 -15.88
CA PRO A 118 3.00 6.01 -16.17
C PRO A 118 2.56 6.60 -17.51
N GLY A 119 2.37 5.76 -18.53
CA GLY A 119 1.72 6.14 -19.79
C GLY A 119 2.51 5.91 -21.08
N GLU A 120 3.75 5.43 -21.02
CA GLU A 120 4.51 5.13 -22.25
C GLU A 120 4.15 3.72 -22.77
N THR A 121 3.61 3.66 -23.98
CA THR A 121 3.38 2.38 -24.68
C THR A 121 4.73 1.77 -25.03
N VAL A 122 4.96 0.57 -24.51
CA VAL A 122 6.19 -0.20 -24.70
C VAL A 122 6.34 -0.54 -26.18
N THR A 123 7.14 0.24 -26.89
CA THR A 123 7.67 -0.12 -28.22
C THR A 123 9.11 -0.62 -28.11
N GLY A 124 9.43 -1.26 -26.97
CA GLY A 124 10.71 -1.91 -26.71
C GLY A 124 10.44 -3.24 -26.03
N THR A 125 10.45 -4.32 -26.80
CA THR A 125 10.36 -5.69 -26.31
C THR A 125 11.54 -5.97 -25.37
N VAL A 126 11.34 -5.82 -24.06
CA VAL A 126 11.90 -6.82 -23.15
C VAL A 126 11.33 -8.13 -23.66
N PRO A 127 12.11 -9.16 -23.98
CA PRO A 127 11.54 -10.38 -24.51
C PRO A 127 10.83 -11.12 -23.36
N GLN A 128 9.66 -10.63 -22.95
CA GLN A 128 8.66 -11.43 -22.26
C GLN A 128 8.37 -12.67 -23.09
N THR A 129 8.49 -12.59 -24.41
CA THR A 129 8.43 -13.74 -25.33
C THR A 129 9.50 -14.78 -25.05
N ASP A 130 10.77 -14.40 -24.83
CA ASP A 130 11.86 -15.37 -24.64
C ASP A 130 11.78 -16.02 -23.25
N ALA A 131 11.42 -15.23 -22.23
CA ALA A 131 11.17 -15.75 -20.88
C ALA A 131 9.94 -16.67 -20.83
N LEU A 132 8.86 -16.30 -21.52
CA LEU A 132 7.64 -17.10 -21.62
C LEU A 132 7.88 -18.36 -22.44
N ALA A 133 8.57 -18.29 -23.58
CA ALA A 133 8.91 -19.45 -24.41
C ALA A 133 9.80 -20.45 -23.64
N ALA A 134 10.76 -19.96 -22.84
CA ALA A 134 11.56 -20.81 -21.98
C ALA A 134 10.72 -21.49 -20.88
N LEU A 135 9.76 -20.78 -20.27
CA LEU A 135 8.81 -21.35 -19.32
C LEU A 135 7.86 -22.36 -19.97
N GLU A 136 7.36 -22.08 -21.17
CA GLU A 136 6.52 -22.99 -21.96
C GLU A 136 7.27 -24.29 -22.30
N ALA A 137 8.54 -24.18 -22.70
CA ALA A 137 9.39 -25.35 -22.97
C ALA A 137 9.61 -26.19 -21.70
N ARG A 138 9.89 -25.56 -20.55
CA ARG A 138 10.04 -26.25 -19.26
C ARG A 138 8.74 -26.92 -18.82
N ALA A 139 7.62 -26.22 -18.93
CA ALA A 139 6.29 -26.74 -18.59
C ALA A 139 5.90 -27.91 -19.49
N SER A 140 6.32 -27.91 -20.76
CA SER A 140 6.07 -29.00 -21.70
C SER A 140 6.97 -30.21 -21.41
N ALA A 141 8.22 -29.99 -21.04
CA ALA A 141 9.15 -31.05 -20.65
C ALA A 141 8.78 -31.70 -19.32
N ASN A 142 8.20 -30.94 -18.38
CA ASN A 142 7.74 -31.46 -17.10
C ASN A 142 6.33 -30.92 -16.73
N PRO A 143 5.27 -31.56 -17.24
CA PRO A 143 3.88 -31.11 -17.00
C PRO A 143 3.43 -31.18 -15.54
N GLY A 144 4.07 -32.03 -14.72
CA GLY A 144 3.73 -32.20 -13.31
C GLY A 144 4.47 -31.26 -12.35
N ASP A 145 5.41 -30.44 -12.85
CA ASP A 145 6.16 -29.52 -12.00
C ASP A 145 5.30 -28.31 -11.59
N ILE A 146 4.72 -28.39 -10.38
CA ILE A 146 3.83 -27.36 -9.83
C ILE A 146 4.46 -25.96 -9.89
N PRO A 147 5.72 -25.73 -9.43
CA PRO A 147 6.35 -24.41 -9.51
C PRO A 147 6.45 -23.87 -10.94
N THR A 148 6.81 -24.70 -11.93
CA THR A 148 6.86 -24.26 -13.33
C THR A 148 5.48 -23.95 -13.89
N GLN A 149 4.46 -24.77 -13.59
CA GLN A 149 3.09 -24.50 -14.04
C GLN A 149 2.53 -23.20 -13.43
N LEU A 150 2.77 -22.96 -12.14
CA LEU A 150 2.42 -21.71 -11.46
C LEU A 150 3.13 -20.51 -12.09
N GLY A 151 4.46 -20.59 -12.24
CA GLY A 151 5.25 -19.50 -12.82
C GLY A 151 4.85 -19.19 -14.26
N LEU A 152 4.48 -20.19 -15.05
CA LEU A 152 3.95 -19.99 -16.40
C LEU A 152 2.56 -19.35 -16.37
N ALA A 153 1.68 -19.75 -15.44
CA ALA A 153 0.36 -19.14 -15.27
C ALA A 153 0.48 -17.64 -14.92
N ASP A 154 1.34 -17.31 -13.95
CA ASP A 154 1.62 -15.93 -13.55
C ASP A 154 2.20 -15.12 -14.72
N ALA A 155 3.14 -15.70 -15.48
CA ALA A 155 3.71 -15.06 -16.65
C ALA A 155 2.67 -14.77 -17.73
N TYR A 156 1.70 -15.66 -17.96
CA TYR A 156 0.58 -15.40 -18.87
C TYR A 156 -0.32 -14.26 -18.38
N VAL A 157 -0.61 -14.18 -17.08
CA VAL A 157 -1.38 -13.06 -16.52
C VAL A 157 -0.65 -11.73 -16.74
N GLN A 158 0.66 -11.69 -16.46
CA GLN A 158 1.48 -10.48 -16.64
C GLN A 158 1.67 -10.09 -18.11
N ALA A 159 1.63 -11.05 -19.02
CA ALA A 159 1.64 -10.82 -20.45
C ALA A 159 0.27 -10.38 -21.01
N GLY A 160 -0.74 -10.16 -20.15
CA GLY A 160 -2.09 -9.80 -20.59
C GLY A 160 -2.85 -10.95 -21.27
N ARG A 161 -2.43 -12.19 -21.05
CA ARG A 161 -3.01 -13.42 -21.61
C ARG A 161 -3.67 -14.29 -20.52
N PRO A 162 -4.62 -13.77 -19.72
CA PRO A 162 -5.19 -14.51 -18.59
C PRO A 162 -5.93 -15.79 -18.99
N GLN A 163 -6.43 -15.89 -20.23
CA GLN A 163 -7.08 -17.10 -20.72
C GLN A 163 -6.10 -18.29 -20.85
N ASP A 164 -4.85 -18.01 -21.19
CA ASP A 164 -3.80 -19.03 -21.29
C ASP A 164 -3.29 -19.48 -19.92
N ALA A 165 -3.50 -18.67 -18.87
CA ALA A 165 -3.15 -19.00 -17.49
C ALA A 165 -4.10 -20.02 -16.85
N ILE A 166 -5.40 -19.97 -17.20
CA ILE A 166 -6.44 -20.86 -16.65
C ILE A 166 -6.06 -22.35 -16.73
N PRO A 167 -5.67 -22.91 -17.90
CA PRO A 167 -5.31 -24.33 -17.97
C PRO A 167 -4.08 -24.68 -17.13
N ARG A 168 -3.16 -23.72 -16.92
CA ARG A 168 -1.96 -23.91 -16.08
C ARG A 168 -2.31 -23.95 -14.60
N TYR A 169 -3.14 -23.02 -14.12
CA TYR A 169 -3.67 -23.10 -12.75
C TYR A 169 -4.49 -24.37 -12.51
N ARG A 170 -5.30 -24.81 -13.48
CA ARG A 170 -6.04 -26.08 -13.37
C ARG A 170 -5.12 -27.30 -13.30
N ALA A 171 -4.01 -27.30 -14.04
CA ALA A 171 -3.02 -28.37 -13.95
C ALA A 171 -2.36 -28.45 -12.57
N VAL A 172 -2.08 -27.29 -11.96
CA VAL A 172 -1.61 -27.23 -10.56
C VAL A 172 -2.67 -27.82 -9.62
N LEU A 173 -3.92 -27.38 -9.74
CA LEU A 173 -5.03 -27.84 -8.89
C LEU A 173 -5.41 -29.31 -9.10
N ALA A 174 -5.05 -29.91 -10.23
CA ALA A 174 -5.22 -31.35 -10.45
C ALA A 174 -4.22 -32.18 -9.61
N ASN A 175 -3.03 -31.64 -9.35
CA ASN A 175 -1.98 -32.31 -8.56
C ASN A 175 -2.05 -31.92 -7.07
N ASP A 176 -2.25 -30.64 -6.79
CA ASP A 176 -2.44 -30.08 -5.46
C ASP A 176 -3.76 -29.30 -5.42
N PRO A 177 -4.87 -29.95 -5.07
CA PRO A 177 -6.19 -29.33 -5.08
C PRO A 177 -6.24 -28.05 -4.25
N ASN A 178 -5.51 -27.97 -3.14
CA ASN A 178 -5.64 -26.89 -2.17
C ASN A 178 -4.55 -25.82 -2.33
N ASN A 179 -3.81 -25.84 -3.44
CA ASN A 179 -2.78 -24.85 -3.72
C ASN A 179 -3.36 -23.42 -3.74
N VAL A 180 -3.05 -22.63 -2.72
CA VAL A 180 -3.64 -21.30 -2.54
C VAL A 180 -3.28 -20.35 -3.68
N ALA A 181 -2.03 -20.34 -4.15
CA ALA A 181 -1.61 -19.48 -5.26
C ALA A 181 -2.39 -19.77 -6.54
N ALA A 182 -2.60 -21.05 -6.89
CA ALA A 182 -3.39 -21.42 -8.06
C ALA A 182 -4.88 -21.09 -7.89
N LEU A 183 -5.43 -21.27 -6.68
CA LEU A 183 -6.82 -20.91 -6.39
C LEU A 183 -7.04 -19.40 -6.51
N ASP A 184 -6.15 -18.58 -5.94
CA ASP A 184 -6.23 -17.11 -5.97
C ASP A 184 -6.12 -16.58 -7.40
N GLY A 185 -5.09 -17.03 -8.14
CA GLY A 185 -4.88 -16.65 -9.53
C GLY A 185 -6.07 -17.02 -10.42
N LEU A 186 -6.63 -18.22 -10.23
CA LEU A 186 -7.83 -18.65 -10.95
C LEU A 186 -9.07 -17.84 -10.53
N ALA A 187 -9.27 -17.58 -9.24
CA ALA A 187 -10.42 -16.85 -8.72
C ALA A 187 -10.47 -15.42 -9.26
N LEU A 188 -9.31 -14.75 -9.34
CA LEU A 188 -9.19 -13.41 -9.92
C LEU A 188 -9.57 -13.37 -11.40
N ILE A 189 -9.10 -14.34 -12.19
CA ILE A 189 -9.46 -14.45 -13.61
C ILE A 189 -10.95 -14.75 -13.78
N LEU A 190 -11.51 -15.64 -12.94
CA LEU A 190 -12.92 -16.00 -12.97
C LEU A 190 -13.82 -14.81 -12.65
N VAL A 191 -13.53 -14.04 -11.60
CA VAL A 191 -14.33 -12.85 -11.30
C VAL A 191 -14.20 -11.79 -12.39
N ALA A 192 -13.01 -11.58 -12.94
CA ALA A 192 -12.79 -10.63 -14.04
C ALA A 192 -13.57 -11.02 -15.31
N SER A 193 -13.64 -12.31 -15.63
CA SER A 193 -14.40 -12.85 -16.76
C SER A 193 -15.92 -12.95 -16.52
N GLY A 194 -16.41 -12.57 -15.33
CA GLY A 194 -17.83 -12.65 -14.97
C GLY A 194 -18.29 -14.04 -14.52
N SER A 195 -17.38 -15.01 -14.43
CA SER A 195 -17.64 -16.36 -13.90
C SER A 195 -17.71 -16.35 -12.36
N ASN A 196 -18.67 -15.59 -11.82
CA ASN A 196 -18.75 -15.28 -10.40
C ASN A 196 -18.93 -16.53 -9.51
N ASP A 197 -19.70 -17.53 -9.95
CA ASP A 197 -19.88 -18.78 -9.19
C ASP A 197 -18.56 -19.54 -9.01
N GLY A 198 -17.80 -19.67 -10.10
CA GLY A 198 -16.48 -20.31 -10.05
C GLY A 198 -15.50 -19.54 -9.17
N ALA A 199 -15.55 -18.20 -9.21
CA ALA A 199 -14.73 -17.35 -8.35
C ALA A 199 -15.06 -17.53 -6.86
N ILE A 200 -16.36 -17.61 -6.50
CA ILE A 200 -16.80 -17.87 -5.13
C ILE A 200 -16.29 -19.23 -4.66
N VAL A 201 -16.45 -20.29 -5.47
CA VAL A 201 -15.96 -21.63 -5.11
C VAL A 201 -14.45 -21.64 -4.89
N ALA A 202 -13.68 -21.01 -5.77
CA ALA A 202 -12.23 -20.93 -5.62
C ALA A 202 -11.83 -20.15 -4.36
N ALA A 203 -12.44 -19.00 -4.12
CA ALA A 203 -12.20 -18.18 -2.93
C ALA A 203 -12.60 -18.91 -1.63
N ASP A 204 -13.72 -19.64 -1.62
CA ASP A 204 -14.16 -20.42 -0.46
C ASP A 204 -13.15 -21.52 -0.07
N ARG A 205 -12.50 -22.14 -1.06
CA ARG A 205 -11.45 -23.13 -0.81
C ARG A 205 -10.18 -22.51 -0.21
N VAL A 206 -9.88 -21.25 -0.56
CA VAL A 206 -8.79 -20.50 0.09
C VAL A 206 -9.19 -20.12 1.50
N LEU A 207 -10.40 -19.60 1.70
CA LEU A 207 -10.92 -19.20 3.02
C LEU A 207 -11.07 -20.38 3.98
N ALA A 208 -11.33 -21.59 3.48
CA ALA A 208 -11.33 -22.80 4.31
C ALA A 208 -9.95 -23.09 4.92
N GLN A 209 -8.87 -22.69 4.25
CA GLN A 209 -7.49 -22.85 4.73
C GLN A 209 -7.00 -21.61 5.48
N ARG A 210 -7.41 -20.43 5.01
CA ARG A 210 -6.99 -19.12 5.48
C ARG A 210 -8.23 -18.23 5.64
N PRO A 211 -8.96 -18.34 6.77
CA PRO A 211 -10.25 -17.66 6.95
C PRO A 211 -10.22 -16.12 6.87
N LYS A 212 -9.03 -15.54 6.96
CA LYS A 212 -8.78 -14.09 6.96
C LYS A 212 -7.89 -13.66 5.79
N ASP A 213 -7.82 -14.47 4.73
CA ASP A 213 -7.06 -14.11 3.53
C ASP A 213 -7.70 -12.90 2.82
N PRO A 214 -6.99 -11.75 2.71
CA PRO A 214 -7.56 -10.54 2.15
C PRO A 214 -7.94 -10.69 0.67
N ASP A 215 -7.14 -11.41 -0.12
CA ASP A 215 -7.36 -11.57 -1.56
C ASP A 215 -8.60 -12.44 -1.82
N ALA A 216 -8.74 -13.56 -1.09
CA ALA A 216 -9.91 -14.41 -1.20
C ALA A 216 -11.20 -13.72 -0.72
N LEU A 217 -11.14 -12.96 0.40
CA LEU A 217 -12.27 -12.16 0.88
C LEU A 217 -12.67 -11.09 -0.14
N PHE A 218 -11.68 -10.42 -0.74
CA PHE A 218 -11.89 -9.42 -1.79
C PHE A 218 -12.62 -10.02 -2.99
N VAL A 219 -12.09 -11.12 -3.55
CA VAL A 219 -12.65 -11.79 -4.74
C VAL A 219 -14.05 -12.31 -4.46
N LYS A 220 -14.27 -12.99 -3.32
CA LYS A 220 -15.59 -13.50 -2.95
C LYS A 220 -16.61 -12.37 -2.81
N GLY A 221 -16.26 -11.29 -2.12
CA GLY A 221 -17.17 -10.15 -1.95
C GLY A 221 -17.51 -9.49 -3.28
N LEU A 222 -16.53 -9.33 -4.19
CA LEU A 222 -16.77 -8.79 -5.53
C LEU A 222 -17.68 -9.70 -6.38
N ALA A 223 -17.45 -11.00 -6.32
CA ALA A 223 -18.27 -11.98 -7.05
C ALA A 223 -19.72 -11.99 -6.53
N LEU A 224 -19.93 -11.95 -5.21
CA LEU A 224 -21.27 -11.84 -4.59
C LEU A 224 -21.97 -10.54 -4.98
N TYR A 225 -21.25 -9.42 -4.94
CA TYR A 225 -21.78 -8.12 -5.36
C TYR A 225 -22.21 -8.14 -6.83
N ARG A 226 -21.40 -8.72 -7.74
CA ARG A 226 -21.76 -8.85 -9.16
C ARG A 226 -22.97 -9.76 -9.38
N LYS A 227 -23.15 -10.77 -8.51
CA LYS A 227 -24.35 -11.62 -8.48
C LYS A 227 -25.58 -10.97 -7.83
N GLN A 228 -25.47 -9.73 -7.37
CA GLN A 228 -26.53 -9.03 -6.65
C GLN A 228 -26.88 -9.66 -5.30
N ASP A 229 -26.01 -10.53 -4.76
CA ASP A 229 -26.10 -10.99 -3.38
C ASP A 229 -25.48 -9.94 -2.47
N TRP A 230 -26.24 -8.85 -2.28
CA TRP A 230 -25.80 -7.69 -1.51
C TRP A 230 -25.52 -8.06 -0.05
N LYS A 231 -26.35 -8.95 0.52
CA LYS A 231 -26.20 -9.38 1.91
C LYS A 231 -24.91 -10.18 2.09
N GLY A 232 -24.66 -11.17 1.22
CA GLY A 232 -23.43 -11.95 1.25
C GLY A 232 -22.18 -11.08 1.03
N ALA A 233 -22.25 -10.12 0.10
CA ALA A 233 -21.14 -9.19 -0.15
C ALA A 233 -20.83 -8.33 1.09
N VAL A 234 -21.86 -7.82 1.79
CA VAL A 234 -21.71 -7.05 3.03
C VAL A 234 -21.09 -7.90 4.13
N GLU A 235 -21.53 -9.14 4.32
CA GLU A 235 -20.99 -10.05 5.33
C GLU A 235 -19.50 -10.31 5.10
N VAL A 236 -19.12 -10.68 3.87
CA VAL A 236 -17.72 -10.95 3.50
C VAL A 236 -16.84 -9.71 3.60
N TRP A 237 -17.30 -8.57 3.08
CA TRP A 237 -16.50 -7.34 3.14
C TRP A 237 -16.41 -6.72 4.52
N THR A 238 -17.33 -7.05 5.44
CA THR A 238 -17.19 -6.68 6.86
C THR A 238 -15.93 -7.33 7.43
N VAL A 239 -15.69 -8.62 7.14
CA VAL A 239 -14.47 -9.32 7.56
C VAL A 239 -13.23 -8.76 6.83
N TYR A 240 -13.33 -8.52 5.52
CA TYR A 240 -12.23 -7.93 4.75
C TYR A 240 -11.77 -6.59 5.33
N LEU A 241 -12.70 -5.68 5.67
CA LEU A 241 -12.38 -4.36 6.20
C LEU A 241 -11.88 -4.38 7.65
N ASP A 242 -12.21 -5.43 8.42
CA ASP A 242 -11.65 -5.66 9.75
C ASP A 242 -10.18 -6.11 9.67
N VAL A 243 -9.88 -7.05 8.76
CA VAL A 243 -8.55 -7.67 8.63
C VAL A 243 -7.58 -6.80 7.81
N GLY A 244 -8.07 -6.16 6.76
CA GLY A 244 -7.27 -5.67 5.65
C GLY A 244 -7.36 -4.15 5.44
N GLN A 245 -7.37 -3.33 6.50
CA GLN A 245 -7.50 -1.86 6.36
C GLN A 245 -6.49 -1.19 5.40
N TYR A 246 -5.38 -1.89 5.07
CA TYR A 246 -4.30 -1.42 4.20
C TYR A 246 -4.10 -2.24 2.91
N HIS A 247 -5.01 -3.15 2.55
CA HIS A 247 -4.90 -3.89 1.29
C HIS A 247 -5.27 -2.99 0.10
N PHE A 248 -4.66 -3.20 -1.07
CA PHE A 248 -4.78 -2.29 -2.23
C PHE A 248 -6.23 -2.11 -2.71
N GLY A 249 -7.11 -3.07 -2.45
CA GLY A 249 -8.53 -3.01 -2.80
C GLY A 249 -9.40 -2.22 -1.81
N SER A 250 -8.86 -1.73 -0.70
CA SER A 250 -9.67 -1.26 0.44
C SER A 250 -10.55 -0.06 0.14
N ASP A 251 -10.04 0.94 -0.59
CA ASP A 251 -10.84 2.12 -0.94
C ASP A 251 -12.01 1.74 -1.85
N MET A 252 -11.76 0.87 -2.83
CA MET A 252 -12.80 0.33 -3.71
C MET A 252 -13.84 -0.48 -2.92
N VAL A 253 -13.37 -1.38 -2.04
CA VAL A 253 -14.26 -2.21 -1.22
C VAL A 253 -15.14 -1.35 -0.32
N ARG A 254 -14.62 -0.27 0.29
CA ARG A 254 -15.45 0.64 1.12
C ARG A 254 -16.59 1.26 0.32
N GLY A 255 -16.31 1.69 -0.92
CA GLY A 255 -17.34 2.23 -1.81
C GLY A 255 -18.40 1.20 -2.17
N LEU A 256 -17.99 0.01 -2.61
CA LEU A 256 -18.91 -1.06 -2.99
C LEU A 256 -19.69 -1.61 -1.79
N TYR A 257 -19.07 -1.67 -0.60
CA TYR A 257 -19.70 -2.07 0.64
C TYR A 257 -20.83 -1.12 1.05
N ALA A 258 -20.62 0.20 0.96
CA ALA A 258 -21.65 1.19 1.27
C ALA A 258 -22.86 1.09 0.32
N ASP A 259 -22.60 0.90 -0.98
CA ASP A 259 -23.65 0.65 -1.97
C ASP A 259 -24.40 -0.66 -1.69
N ALA A 260 -23.67 -1.75 -1.43
CA ALA A 260 -24.25 -3.06 -1.10
C ALA A 260 -25.13 -2.99 0.15
N LYS A 261 -24.72 -2.29 1.22
CA LYS A 261 -25.57 -2.07 2.41
C LYS A 261 -26.86 -1.35 2.07
N THR A 262 -26.78 -0.33 1.22
CA THR A 262 -27.96 0.44 0.80
C THR A 262 -28.93 -0.45 0.03
N LYS A 263 -28.43 -1.32 -0.85
CA LYS A 263 -29.25 -2.26 -1.62
C LYS A 263 -29.78 -3.42 -0.80
N ALA A 264 -29.04 -3.90 0.19
CA ALA A 264 -29.46 -4.98 1.08
C ALA A 264 -30.58 -4.58 2.07
N GLY A 265 -30.71 -3.27 2.35
CA GLY A 265 -31.75 -2.73 3.22
C GLY A 265 -33.02 -2.26 2.51
N ARG A 266 -33.08 -2.37 1.18
CA ARG A 266 -34.28 -2.10 0.36
C ARG A 266 -35.01 -3.40 0.07
#